data_AF-A0AAV4J9K5-F1
#
_entry.id   AF-A0AAV4J9K5-F1
#
_cell.length_a   1.000
_cell.length_b   1.000
_cell.length_c   1.000
_cell.angle_alpha   90.00
_cell.angle_beta   90.00
_cell.angle_gamma   90.00
#
_symmetry.space_group_name_H-M   'P 1'
#
loop_
_entity.id
_entity.type
_entity.pdbx_description
1 polymer ?
#
loop_
_entity_poly.entity_id
_entity_poly.type
_entity_poly.pdbx_seq_one_letter_code
_entity_poly.pdbx_strand_id
1 'polypeptide(L)'
;MFLVIVNAHTKCAEVILIISQTTYAIINVPSATFARFAWPEQLVSDNGPQFISEELNTFINANHIKHICSAPYHSPTNGLAERMVQRFKNAMKAA
;
A
#
# COMPACT_ATOMS: atom_id res chain seq x y z
N MET A 1 8.97 9.56 5.82
CA MET A 1 8.65 8.68 4.67
C MET A 1 7.13 8.53 4.62
N PHE A 2 6.51 8.38 3.46
CA PHE A 2 5.06 8.23 3.36
C PHE A 2 4.68 6.85 2.82
N LEU A 3 3.71 6.20 3.45
CA LEU A 3 2.96 5.08 2.88
C LEU A 3 1.68 5.62 2.26
N VAL A 4 1.42 5.28 1.00
CA VAL A 4 0.19 5.66 0.30
C VAL A 4 -0.64 4.41 0.08
N ILE A 5 -1.86 4.42 0.60
CA ILE A 5 -2.84 3.34 0.44
C ILE A 5 -4.01 3.91 -0.36
N VAL A 6 -4.44 3.21 -1.40
CA VAL A 6 -5.56 3.64 -2.23
C VAL A 6 -6.59 2.53 -2.31
N ASN A 7 -7.83 2.84 -1.96
CA ASN A 7 -8.95 1.95 -2.18
C ASN A 7 -9.26 1.89 -3.69
N ALA A 8 -9.14 0.71 -4.29
CA ALA A 8 -9.30 0.53 -5.72
C ALA A 8 -10.74 0.80 -6.22
N HIS A 9 -11.75 0.63 -5.37
CA HIS A 9 -13.16 0.84 -5.72
C HIS A 9 -13.54 2.32 -5.63
N THR A 10 -13.33 2.94 -4.46
CA THR A 10 -13.76 4.33 -4.20
C THR A 10 -12.75 5.37 -4.71
N LYS A 11 -11.53 4.95 -5.04
CA LYS A 11 -10.38 5.82 -5.37
C LYS A 11 -9.98 6.77 -4.23
N CYS A 12 -10.49 6.54 -3.02
CA CYS A 12 -10.08 7.27 -1.84
C CYS A 12 -8.69 6.81 -1.41
N ALA A 13 -7.84 7.77 -1.02
CA ALA A 13 -6.44 7.52 -0.68
C ALA A 13 -6.12 8.04 0.71
N GLU A 14 -5.34 7.25 1.46
CA GLU A 14 -4.71 7.68 2.70
C GLU A 14 -3.21 7.76 2.52
N VAL A 15 -2.65 8.81 3.12
CA VAL A 15 -1.22 9.03 3.17
C VAL A 15 -0.80 9.03 4.63
N ILE A 16 0.02 8.05 5.00
CA ILE A 16 0.44 7.80 6.37
C ILE A 16 1.92 8.12 6.47
N LEU A 17 2.29 8.96 7.44
CA LEU A 17 3.68 9.18 7.78
C LEU A 17 4.21 7.95 8.52
N ILE A 18 5.22 7.29 7.94
CA ILE A 18 5.90 6.15 8.55
C ILE A 18 7.33 6.55 8.94
N ILE A 19 7.78 6.01 10.06
CA ILE A 19 9.09 6.30 10.65
C ILE A 19 10.19 5.44 9.98
N SER A 20 9.86 4.23 9.53
CA SER A 20 10.78 3.31 8.85
C SER A 20 10.11 2.64 7.64
N GLN A 21 10.93 2.16 6.68
CA GLN A 21 10.48 1.40 5.51
C GLN A 21 10.50 -0.12 5.75
N THR A 22 10.36 -0.57 6.99
CA THR A 22 10.40 -2.00 7.31
C THR A 22 9.04 -2.63 7.03
N THR A 23 9.02 -3.92 6.74
CA THR A 23 7.77 -4.70 6.66
C THR A 23 6.94 -4.54 7.91
N TYR A 24 7.58 -4.56 9.09
CA TYR A 24 6.90 -4.37 10.37
C TYR A 24 6.12 -3.05 10.43
N ALA A 25 6.67 -1.96 9.91
CA ALA A 25 5.97 -0.67 9.89
C ALA A 25 4.75 -0.69 8.96
N ILE A 26 4.76 -1.53 7.91
CA ILE A 26 3.64 -1.69 6.98
C ILE A 26 2.54 -2.59 7.55
N ILE A 27 2.93 -3.70 8.20
CA ILE A 27 1.97 -4.60 8.86
C ILE A 27 1.25 -3.87 10.00
N ASN A 28 1.99 -3.06 10.76
CA ASN A 28 1.44 -2.27 11.86
C ASN A 28 0.85 -0.93 11.41
N VAL A 29 0.44 -0.82 10.14
CA VAL A 29 -0.38 0.32 9.70
C VAL A 29 -1.57 0.45 10.65
N PRO A 30 -1.88 1.67 11.11
CA PRO A 30 -2.87 1.87 12.15
C PRO A 30 -4.19 1.19 11.84
N SER A 31 -4.77 0.47 12.81
CA SER A 31 -6.11 -0.14 12.69
C SER A 31 -7.19 0.84 12.23
N ALA A 32 -6.97 2.14 12.45
CA ALA A 32 -7.81 3.22 11.97
C ALA A 32 -7.94 3.26 10.43
N THR A 33 -6.91 2.85 9.67
CA THR A 33 -6.96 2.74 8.21
C THR A 33 -7.89 1.62 7.78
N PHE A 34 -7.80 0.45 8.43
CA PHE A 34 -8.73 -0.67 8.17
C PHE A 34 -10.16 -0.35 8.60
N ALA A 35 -10.35 0.46 9.65
CA ALA A 35 -11.68 0.93 10.04
C ALA A 35 -12.33 1.85 8.98
N ARG A 36 -11.52 2.61 8.23
CA ARG A 36 -12.02 3.53 7.19
C ARG A 36 -12.21 2.86 5.83
N PHE A 37 -11.32 1.94 5.45
CA PHE A 37 -11.38 1.26 4.14
C PHE A 37 -11.99 -0.14 4.17
N ALA A 38 -12.42 -0.60 5.34
CA ALA A 38 -12.70 -2.00 5.62
C ALA A 38 -11.47 -2.90 5.41
N TRP A 39 -11.61 -4.17 5.78
CA TRP A 39 -10.58 -5.17 5.56
C TRP A 39 -10.45 -5.47 4.06
N PRO A 40 -9.25 -5.40 3.45
CA PRO A 40 -9.10 -5.64 2.03
C PRO A 40 -9.14 -7.13 1.72
N GLU A 41 -9.88 -7.52 0.69
CA GLU A 41 -9.79 -8.88 0.12
C GLU A 41 -8.52 -9.08 -0.70
N GLN A 42 -8.00 -7.99 -1.28
CA GLN A 42 -6.83 -8.02 -2.15
C GLN A 42 -5.90 -6.86 -1.84
N LEU A 43 -4.60 -7.15 -1.77
CA LEU A 43 -3.53 -6.17 -1.70
C LEU A 43 -2.78 -6.17 -3.02
N VAL A 44 -2.63 -5.00 -3.65
CA VAL A 44 -1.81 -4.82 -4.85
C VAL A 44 -0.61 -3.94 -4.51
N SER A 45 0.60 -4.40 -4.81
CA SER A 45 1.84 -3.64 -4.57
C SER A 45 2.86 -3.83 -5.69
N ASP A 46 3.97 -3.08 -5.61
CA ASP A 46 5.18 -3.39 -6.36
C ASP A 46 5.97 -4.53 -5.69
N ASN A 47 7.11 -4.90 -6.29
CA ASN A 47 8.05 -5.90 -5.78
C ASN A 47 9.07 -5.31 -4.79
N GLY A 48 8.73 -4.22 -4.08
CA GLY A 48 9.61 -3.68 -3.06
C GLY A 48 9.93 -4.75 -1.99
N PRO A 49 11.15 -4.79 -1.44
CA PRO A 49 11.59 -5.84 -0.51
C PRO A 49 10.65 -6.00 0.70
N GLN A 50 10.08 -4.90 1.17
CA GLN A 50 9.11 -4.88 2.26
C GLN A 50 7.77 -5.55 1.90
N PHE A 51 7.40 -5.57 0.61
CA PHE A 51 6.17 -6.20 0.13
C PHE A 51 6.34 -7.67 -0.25
N ILE A 52 7.57 -8.14 -0.49
CA ILE A 52 7.85 -9.54 -0.82
C ILE A 52 8.49 -10.32 0.34
N SER A 53 8.53 -9.71 1.52
CA SER A 53 9.10 -10.29 2.73
C SER A 53 8.23 -11.43 3.30
N GLU A 54 8.88 -12.37 3.99
CA GLU A 54 8.20 -13.52 4.59
C GLU A 54 7.21 -13.08 5.68
N GLU A 55 7.56 -12.03 6.43
CA GLU A 55 6.71 -11.47 7.47
C GLU A 55 5.40 -10.93 6.91
N LEU A 56 5.44 -10.24 5.75
CA LEU A 56 4.23 -9.75 5.11
C LEU A 56 3.40 -10.91 4.55
N ASN A 57 4.05 -11.88 3.90
CA ASN A 57 3.37 -13.04 3.35
C ASN A 57 2.63 -13.82 4.46
N THR A 58 3.28 -14.01 5.61
CA THR A 58 2.68 -14.65 6.79
C THR A 58 1.46 -13.87 7.27
N PHE A 59 1.57 -12.54 7.40
CA PHE A 59 0.46 -11.69 7.81
C PHE A 59 -0.73 -11.75 6.85
N ILE A 60 -0.47 -11.64 5.55
CA ILE A 60 -1.50 -11.65 4.51
C ILE A 60 -2.23 -13.01 4.47
N ASN A 61 -1.49 -14.11 4.56
CA ASN A 61 -2.06 -15.46 4.58
C ASN A 61 -2.91 -15.70 5.84
N ALA A 62 -2.44 -15.27 7.01
CA ALA A 62 -3.18 -15.38 8.26
C ALA A 62 -4.51 -14.59 8.24
N ASN A 63 -4.59 -13.55 7.42
CA ASN A 63 -5.77 -12.69 7.29
C ASN A 63 -6.58 -12.92 6.01
N HIS A 64 -6.30 -14.00 5.27
CA HIS A 64 -6.98 -14.37 4.02
C HIS A 64 -7.00 -13.26 2.95
N ILE A 65 -5.95 -12.45 2.91
CA ILE A 65 -5.78 -11.40 1.91
C ILE A 65 -5.10 -12.01 0.69
N LYS A 66 -5.57 -11.73 -0.52
CA LYS A 66 -4.86 -12.12 -1.73
C LYS A 66 -3.83 -11.04 -2.09
N HIS A 67 -2.55 -11.37 -2.05
CA HIS A 67 -1.49 -10.45 -2.48
C HIS A 67 -1.19 -10.60 -3.97
N ILE A 68 -1.19 -9.48 -4.68
CA ILE A 68 -0.91 -9.39 -6.11
C ILE A 68 0.25 -8.42 -6.28
N CYS A 69 1.42 -8.95 -6.63
CA CYS A 69 2.55 -8.12 -6.99
C CYS A 69 2.50 -7.75 -8.47
N SER A 70 2.92 -6.53 -8.79
CA SER A 70 3.09 -6.11 -10.17
C SER A 70 4.18 -6.96 -10.84
N ALA A 71 3.86 -7.59 -11.96
CA ALA A 71 4.88 -8.32 -12.71
C ALA A 71 5.98 -7.36 -13.20
N PRO A 72 7.23 -7.82 -13.30
CA PRO A 72 8.29 -7.04 -13.93
C PRO A 72 7.80 -6.54 -15.30
N TYR A 73 7.96 -5.24 -15.58
CA TYR A 73 7.54 -4.59 -16.83
C TYR A 73 6.01 -4.47 -17.07
N HIS A 74 5.16 -4.84 -16.10
CA HIS A 74 3.71 -4.63 -16.14
C HIS A 74 3.24 -3.58 -15.11
N SER A 75 3.76 -2.37 -15.28
CA SER A 75 3.46 -1.16 -14.49
C SER A 75 1.98 -0.82 -14.26
N PRO A 76 1.00 -1.15 -15.15
CA PRO A 76 -0.39 -0.74 -14.93
C PRO A 76 -1.03 -1.34 -13.68
N THR A 77 -0.55 -2.49 -13.20
CA THR A 77 -1.14 -3.24 -12.07
C THR A 77 -1.17 -2.41 -10.79
N ASN A 78 -0.08 -1.70 -10.48
CA ASN A 78 0.02 -0.76 -9.35
C ASN A 78 -0.16 0.71 -9.76
N GLY A 79 -0.59 0.97 -11.00
CA GLY A 79 -0.61 2.32 -11.58
C GLY A 79 -1.55 3.29 -10.85
N LEU A 80 -2.57 2.79 -10.13
CA LEU A 80 -3.42 3.65 -9.30
C LEU A 80 -2.66 4.23 -8.10
N ALA A 81 -1.88 3.41 -7.40
CA ALA A 81 -1.08 3.86 -6.27
C ALA A 81 0.03 4.80 -6.74
N GLU A 82 0.72 4.46 -7.84
CA GLU A 82 1.76 5.31 -8.44
C GLU A 82 1.24 6.69 -8.84
N ARG A 83 0.08 6.75 -9.50
CA ARG A 83 -0.58 8.03 -9.83
C ARG A 83 -0.91 8.83 -8.58
N MET A 84 -1.37 8.18 -7.51
CA MET A 84 -1.69 8.87 -6.26
C MET A 84 -0.43 9.42 -5.57
N VAL A 85 0.67 8.66 -5.56
CA VAL A 85 1.97 9.12 -5.08
C VAL A 85 2.42 10.37 -5.86
N GLN A 86 2.27 10.38 -7.18
CA GLN A 86 2.61 11.54 -8.00
C GLN A 86 1.74 12.76 -7.66
N ARG A 87 0.42 12.58 -7.52
CA ARG A 87 -0.51 13.65 -7.11
C ARG A 87 -0.13 14.22 -5.75
N PHE A 88 0.14 13.37 -4.77
CA PHE A 88 0.54 13.79 -3.43
C PHE A 88 1.85 14.59 -3.43
N LYS A 89 2.88 14.09 -4.14
CA LYS A 89 4.16 14.81 -4.28
C LYS A 89 3.99 16.19 -4.92
N ASN A 90 3.14 16.31 -5.94
CA ASN A 90 2.88 17.59 -6.59
C ASN A 90 2.14 18.56 -5.66
N ALA A 91 1.15 18.07 -4.91
CA ALA A 91 0.42 18.89 -3.94
C ALA A 91 1.33 19.43 -2.84
N MET A 92 2.24 18.61 -2.29
CA MET A 92 3.20 19.07 -1.28
C MET A 92 4.21 20.10 -1.79
N LYS A 93 4.53 20.09 -3.09
CA LYS A 93 5.43 21.10 -3.69
C LYS A 93 4.74 22.44 -3.94
N ALA A 94 3.42 22.43 -4.06
CA ALA A 94 2.61 23.62 -4.30
C ALA A 94 2.10 24.27 -3.01
N ALA A 95 2.28 23.60 -1.87
CA ALA A 95 2.02 24.10 -0.52
C ALA A 95 3.27 24.79 0.04
#